data_AF-A0A531JJH2-F1
#
_entry.id   AF-A0A531JJH2-F1
#
_cell.length_a   1.000
_cell.length_b   1.000
_cell.length_c   1.000
_cell.angle_alpha   90.00
_cell.angle_beta   90.00
_cell.angle_gamma   90.00
#
_symmetry.space_group_name_H-M   'P 1'
#
loop_
_entity.id
_entity.type
_entity.pdbx_description
1 polymer ?
#
loop_
_entity_poly.entity_id
_entity_poly.type
_entity_poly.pdbx_seq_one_letter_code
_entity_poly.pdbx_strand_id
1 'polypeptide(L)'
;EVLFEAGDTEGAEAVLARAPEDKKDAPQLAALRARIALAAQAASLGNPAEFERRLAANPADHQARFDLAMIQNARGERTQAADNLLAIIKADRSWNDDGAKAQLLKFFEAWGMTDEATLAARRKLSSLLFS
;
A
#
# COMPACT_ATOMS: atom_id res chain seq x y z
N GLU A 1 -24.14 -9.35 -12.90
CA GLU A 1 -22.73 -9.38 -12.47
C GLU A 1 -22.13 -8.00 -12.71
N VAL A 2 -21.60 -7.37 -11.67
CA VAL A 2 -20.89 -6.09 -11.79
C VAL A 2 -19.56 -6.29 -11.06
N LEU A 3 -18.47 -6.21 -11.83
CA LEU A 3 -17.10 -6.35 -11.34
C LEU A 3 -16.84 -5.30 -10.26
N PHE A 4 -16.53 -5.77 -9.05
CA PHE A 4 -16.06 -4.96 -7.93
C PHE A 4 -14.56 -5.21 -7.82
N GLU A 5 -13.78 -4.51 -8.65
CA GLU A 5 -12.32 -4.57 -8.59
C GLU A 5 -11.80 -3.72 -7.42
N ALA A 6 -10.74 -4.22 -6.79
CA ALA A 6 -10.16 -3.66 -5.58
C ALA A 6 -9.65 -2.23 -5.82
N GLY A 7 -10.16 -1.27 -5.03
CA GLY A 7 -9.62 0.09 -4.97
C GLY A 7 -10.63 1.21 -5.16
N ASP A 8 -11.85 0.92 -5.60
CA ASP A 8 -12.87 1.94 -5.87
C ASP A 8 -13.76 2.22 -4.64
N THR A 9 -13.16 2.74 -3.57
CA THR A 9 -13.91 3.18 -2.37
C THR A 9 -14.88 4.31 -2.66
N GLU A 10 -14.55 5.21 -3.61
CA GLU A 10 -15.44 6.28 -4.05
C GLU A 10 -16.67 5.74 -4.81
N GLY A 11 -16.46 4.77 -5.70
CA GLY A 11 -17.57 4.06 -6.37
C GLY A 11 -18.43 3.26 -5.38
N ALA A 12 -17.82 2.64 -4.38
CA ALA A 12 -18.53 1.91 -3.33
C ALA A 12 -19.44 2.82 -2.47
N GLU A 13 -18.95 4.01 -2.10
CA GLU A 13 -19.75 5.00 -1.37
C GLU A 13 -20.87 5.59 -2.22
N ALA A 14 -20.63 5.85 -3.50
CA ALA A 14 -21.66 6.35 -4.43
C ALA A 14 -22.79 5.33 -4.63
N VAL A 15 -22.47 4.04 -4.68
CA VAL A 15 -23.47 2.95 -4.79
C VAL A 15 -24.27 2.80 -3.49
N LEU A 16 -23.64 2.97 -2.32
CA LEU A 16 -24.32 2.96 -1.02
C LEU A 16 -25.20 4.18 -0.79
N ALA A 17 -24.79 5.36 -1.26
CA ALA A 17 -25.57 6.58 -1.19
C ALA A 17 -26.83 6.52 -2.06
N ARG A 18 -26.83 5.69 -3.12
CA ARG A 18 -27.96 5.47 -4.03
C ARG A 18 -28.82 4.25 -3.66
N ALA A 19 -28.48 3.52 -2.61
CA ALA A 19 -29.24 2.34 -2.19
C ALA A 19 -30.58 2.76 -1.54
N PRO A 20 -31.72 2.21 -2.01
CA PRO A 20 -33.04 2.55 -1.46
C PRO A 20 -33.14 2.14 0.01
N GLU A 21 -33.83 2.98 0.79
CA GLU A 21 -33.83 2.92 2.26
C GLU A 21 -34.36 1.59 2.82
N ASP A 22 -35.23 0.92 2.06
CA ASP A 22 -35.85 -0.37 2.34
C ASP A 22 -34.87 -1.56 2.44
N LYS A 23 -33.62 -1.42 1.98
CA LYS A 23 -32.59 -2.48 2.10
C LYS A 23 -31.44 -2.12 3.01
N LYS A 24 -31.45 -0.97 3.67
CA LYS A 24 -30.34 -0.48 4.52
C LYS A 24 -29.96 -1.45 5.64
N ASP A 25 -30.88 -2.30 6.12
CA ASP A 25 -30.65 -3.30 7.17
C ASP A 25 -30.36 -4.72 6.67
N ALA A 26 -30.20 -4.92 5.36
CA ALA A 26 -29.82 -6.23 4.87
C ALA A 26 -28.43 -6.62 5.42
N PRO A 27 -28.25 -7.83 5.98
CA PRO A 27 -26.95 -8.27 6.55
C PRO A 27 -25.81 -8.25 5.53
N GLN A 28 -26.14 -8.31 4.24
CA GLN A 28 -25.22 -8.17 3.11
C GLN A 28 -24.64 -6.74 3.00
N LEU A 29 -25.42 -5.71 3.36
CA LEU A 29 -24.99 -4.31 3.42
C LEU A 29 -24.22 -3.99 4.69
N ALA A 30 -24.45 -4.70 5.80
CA ALA A 30 -23.67 -4.56 7.03
C ALA A 30 -22.21 -5.00 6.84
N ALA A 31 -21.98 -6.13 6.18
CA ALA A 31 -20.63 -6.59 5.83
C ALA A 31 -19.94 -5.61 4.86
N LEU A 32 -20.67 -5.06 3.89
CA LEU A 32 -20.14 -4.08 2.95
C LEU A 32 -19.79 -2.75 3.65
N ARG A 33 -20.63 -2.26 4.56
CA ARG A 33 -20.34 -1.06 5.38
C ARG A 33 -19.15 -1.28 6.30
N ALA A 34 -19.01 -2.45 6.92
CA ALA A 34 -17.84 -2.75 7.75
C ALA A 34 -16.55 -2.74 6.93
N ARG A 35 -16.59 -3.29 5.71
CA ARG A 35 -15.45 -3.25 4.77
C ARG A 35 -15.13 -1.82 4.33
N ILE A 36 -16.14 -0.99 4.11
CA ILE A 36 -15.96 0.43 3.75
C ILE A 36 -15.47 1.26 4.93
N ALA A 37 -15.96 1.02 6.14
CA ALA A 37 -15.48 1.69 7.35
C ALA A 37 -14.03 1.29 7.68
N LEU A 38 -13.66 0.03 7.44
CA LEU A 38 -12.26 -0.41 7.49
C LEU A 38 -11.42 0.27 6.41
N ALA A 39 -11.94 0.35 5.18
CA ALA A 39 -11.26 1.01 4.07
C ALA A 39 -11.13 2.52 4.28
N ALA A 40 -12.11 3.18 4.93
CA ALA A 40 -12.10 4.59 5.26
C ALA A 40 -11.15 4.91 6.43
N GLN A 41 -11.08 4.03 7.45
CA GLN A 41 -10.05 4.12 8.49
C GLN A 41 -8.65 3.93 7.91
N ALA A 42 -8.49 3.02 6.95
CA ALA A 42 -7.26 2.88 6.19
C ALA A 42 -6.99 4.12 5.29
N ALA A 43 -8.02 4.73 4.70
CA ALA A 43 -7.90 5.94 3.90
C ALA A 43 -7.50 7.17 4.73
N SER A 44 -7.80 7.20 6.03
CA SER A 44 -7.32 8.24 6.94
C SER A 44 -5.81 8.20 7.17
N LEU A 45 -5.13 7.11 6.78
CA LEU A 45 -3.67 6.98 6.74
C LEU A 45 -3.08 7.36 5.35
N GLY A 46 -3.94 7.71 4.38
CA GLY A 46 -3.64 7.90 2.96
C GLY A 46 -4.24 6.80 2.10
N ASN A 47 -4.66 7.11 0.86
CA ASN A 47 -5.22 6.10 -0.04
C ASN A 47 -4.11 5.40 -0.84
N PRO A 48 -3.78 4.12 -0.56
CA PRO A 48 -2.76 3.39 -1.33
C PRO A 48 -3.09 3.33 -2.83
N ALA A 49 -4.37 3.22 -3.19
CA ALA A 49 -4.80 3.19 -4.58
C ALA A 49 -4.58 4.54 -5.30
N GLU A 50 -4.55 5.66 -4.57
CA GLU A 50 -4.18 6.96 -5.15
C GLU A 50 -2.69 7.01 -5.46
N PHE A 51 -1.84 6.53 -4.55
CA PHE A 51 -0.41 6.41 -4.83
C PHE A 51 -0.12 5.43 -5.96
N GLU A 52 -0.83 4.31 -6.04
CA GLU A 52 -0.72 3.37 -7.17
C GLU A 52 -1.16 4.01 -8.50
N ARG A 53 -2.26 4.78 -8.51
CA ARG A 53 -2.68 5.56 -9.70
C ARG A 53 -1.62 6.59 -10.10
N ARG A 54 -1.05 7.32 -9.14
CA ARG A 54 0.04 8.27 -9.38
C ARG A 54 1.28 7.57 -9.94
N LEU A 55 1.61 6.38 -9.44
CA LEU A 55 2.72 5.58 -9.92
C LEU A 55 2.46 4.94 -11.29
N ALA A 56 1.21 4.62 -11.61
CA ALA A 56 0.82 4.16 -12.93
C ALA A 56 0.95 5.29 -13.98
N ALA A 57 0.59 6.52 -13.59
CA ALA A 57 0.78 7.70 -14.45
C ALA A 57 2.24 8.17 -14.50
N ASN A 58 2.97 8.07 -13.38
CA ASN A 58 4.37 8.45 -13.24
C ASN A 58 5.16 7.41 -12.42
N PRO A 59 5.72 6.38 -13.07
CA PRO A 59 6.47 5.34 -12.38
C PRO A 59 7.82 5.82 -11.79
N ALA A 60 8.22 7.06 -12.06
CA ALA A 60 9.39 7.72 -11.48
C ALA A 60 9.05 8.58 -10.26
N ASP A 61 7.79 8.62 -9.81
CA ASP A 61 7.41 9.31 -8.57
C ASP A 61 7.88 8.50 -7.35
N HIS A 62 9.17 8.64 -7.02
CA HIS A 62 9.80 7.96 -5.89
C HIS A 62 9.18 8.36 -4.54
N GLN A 63 8.68 9.59 -4.42
CA GLN A 63 7.98 10.06 -3.23
C GLN A 63 6.68 9.27 -3.03
N ALA A 64 5.84 9.17 -4.07
CA ALA A 64 4.61 8.38 -4.01
C ALA A 64 4.87 6.90 -3.70
N ARG A 65 5.95 6.32 -4.23
CA ARG A 65 6.39 4.95 -3.89
C ARG A 65 6.79 4.80 -2.44
N PHE A 66 7.49 5.79 -1.89
CA PHE A 66 7.92 5.79 -0.50
C PHE A 66 6.72 5.88 0.44
N ASP A 67 5.80 6.81 0.18
CA ASP A 67 4.58 6.98 0.96
C ASP A 67 3.68 5.73 0.89
N LEU A 68 3.56 5.12 -0.30
CA LEU A 68 2.86 3.84 -0.46
C LEU A 68 3.51 2.72 0.37
N ALA A 69 4.84 2.63 0.39
CA ALA A 69 5.54 1.64 1.21
C ALA A 69 5.26 1.83 2.72
N MET A 70 5.18 3.07 3.19
CA MET A 70 4.84 3.38 4.58
C MET A 70 3.42 2.91 4.93
N ILE A 71 2.45 3.18 4.06
CA ILE A 71 1.05 2.75 4.23
C ILE A 71 0.96 1.23 4.23
N GLN A 72 1.59 0.56 3.26
CA GLN A 72 1.61 -0.90 3.16
C GLN A 72 2.23 -1.54 4.41
N ASN A 73 3.32 -0.98 4.92
CA ASN A 73 3.91 -1.44 6.17
C ASN A 73 2.94 -1.31 7.36
N ALA A 74 2.25 -0.17 7.48
CA ALA A 74 1.26 0.04 8.53
C ALA A 74 0.07 -0.93 8.43
N ARG A 75 -0.27 -1.38 7.22
CA ARG A 75 -1.31 -2.40 6.95
C ARG A 75 -0.82 -3.84 7.13
N GLY A 76 0.45 -4.05 7.47
CA GLY A 76 1.06 -5.38 7.60
C GLY A 76 1.47 -6.01 6.27
N GLU A 77 1.38 -5.28 5.15
CA GLU A 77 1.78 -5.71 3.82
C GLU A 77 3.31 -5.57 3.61
N ARG A 78 4.08 -6.21 4.50
CA ARG A 78 5.55 -6.04 4.62
C ARG A 78 6.31 -6.28 3.32
N THR A 79 5.97 -7.34 2.60
CA THR A 79 6.61 -7.68 1.32
C THR A 79 6.43 -6.58 0.28
N GLN A 80 5.20 -6.06 0.14
CA GLN A 80 4.89 -5.01 -0.82
C GLN A 80 5.59 -3.69 -0.44
N ALA A 81 5.61 -3.37 0.85
CA ALA A 81 6.32 -2.21 1.36
C ALA A 81 7.82 -2.26 1.05
N ALA A 82 8.45 -3.42 1.29
CA ALA A 82 9.86 -3.62 0.98
C ALA A 82 10.14 -3.54 -0.54
N ASP A 83 9.30 -4.15 -1.37
CA ASP A 83 9.45 -4.10 -2.83
C ASP A 83 9.35 -2.67 -3.37
N ASN A 84 8.47 -1.83 -2.84
CA ASN A 84 8.37 -0.42 -3.21
C ASN A 84 9.64 0.37 -2.89
N LEU A 85 10.22 0.19 -1.69
CA LEU A 85 11.48 0.84 -1.32
C LEU A 85 12.67 0.32 -2.16
N LEU A 86 12.72 -0.99 -2.43
CA LEU A 86 13.73 -1.58 -3.30
C LEU A 86 13.63 -1.06 -4.74
N ALA A 87 12.42 -0.80 -5.23
CA ALA A 87 12.20 -0.21 -6.55
C ALA A 87 12.73 1.23 -6.63
N ILE A 88 12.63 2.02 -5.54
CA ILE A 88 13.29 3.33 -5.46
C ILE A 88 14.80 3.15 -5.52
N ILE A 89 15.38 2.31 -4.65
CA ILE A 89 16.84 2.08 -4.59
C ILE A 89 17.39 1.58 -5.94
N LYS A 90 16.63 0.75 -6.66
CA LYS A 90 17.01 0.28 -7.99
C LYS A 90 17.04 1.41 -9.03
N ALA A 91 16.14 2.38 -8.93
CA ALA A 91 16.03 3.49 -9.87
C ALA A 91 17.00 4.64 -9.51
N ASP A 92 17.03 5.04 -8.24
CA ASP A 92 17.91 6.07 -7.70
C ASP A 92 18.32 5.68 -6.27
N ARG A 93 19.58 5.23 -6.12
CA ARG A 93 20.15 4.81 -4.84
C ARG A 93 20.34 5.98 -3.86
N SER A 94 20.60 7.18 -4.40
CA SER A 94 20.84 8.41 -3.65
C SER A 94 19.56 9.20 -3.36
N TRP A 95 18.40 8.68 -3.78
CA TRP A 95 17.13 9.36 -3.61
C TRP A 95 16.90 9.75 -2.14
N ASN A 96 16.74 11.05 -1.92
CA ASN A 96 16.52 11.64 -0.61
C ASN A 96 17.59 11.24 0.45
N ASP A 97 18.87 11.33 0.08
CA ASP A 97 20.02 11.00 0.94
C ASP A 97 19.96 9.55 1.46
N ASP A 98 19.84 8.60 0.53
CA ASP A 98 19.61 7.17 0.82
C ASP A 98 18.33 6.91 1.64
N GLY A 99 17.37 7.83 1.64
CA GLY A 99 16.16 7.78 2.47
C GLY A 99 15.35 6.49 2.31
N ALA A 100 15.24 5.96 1.09
CA ALA A 100 14.57 4.69 0.83
C ALA A 100 15.30 3.49 1.48
N LYS A 101 16.64 3.47 1.43
CA LYS A 101 17.46 2.43 2.05
C LYS A 101 17.41 2.54 3.57
N ALA A 102 17.52 3.75 4.12
CA ALA A 102 17.42 3.99 5.55
C ALA A 102 16.07 3.51 6.10
N GLN A 103 14.97 3.79 5.38
CA GLN A 103 13.64 3.34 5.78
C GLN A 103 13.49 1.82 5.69
N LEU A 104 14.04 1.19 4.66
CA LEU A 104 14.02 -0.27 4.51
C LEU A 104 14.76 -0.97 5.67
N LEU A 105 15.88 -0.40 6.12
CA LEU A 105 16.60 -0.91 7.29
C LEU A 105 15.76 -0.79 8.57
N LYS A 106 15.07 0.33 8.78
CA LYS A 106 14.14 0.50 9.91
C LYS A 106 13.01 -0.53 9.88
N PHE A 107 12.50 -0.87 8.70
CA PHE A 107 11.51 -1.95 8.56
C PHE A 107 12.08 -3.30 9.00
N PHE A 108 13.32 -3.62 8.62
CA PHE A 108 13.95 -4.86 9.05
C PHE A 108 14.14 -4.93 10.57
N GLU A 109 14.47 -3.82 11.22
CA GLU A 109 14.56 -3.73 12.68
C GLU A 109 13.17 -3.92 13.33
N ALA A 110 12.13 -3.33 12.76
CA ALA A 110 10.76 -3.43 13.27
C ALA A 110 10.13 -4.81 13.08
N TRP A 111 10.38 -5.48 11.96
CA TRP A 111 9.85 -6.82 11.66
C TRP A 111 10.68 -7.94 12.30
N GLY A 112 11.97 -7.69 12.52
CA GLY A 112 12.93 -8.65 12.99
C GLY A 112 13.74 -9.30 11.87
N MET A 113 14.96 -9.71 12.20
CA MET A 113 15.92 -10.27 11.23
C MET A 113 15.56 -11.65 10.69
N THR A 114 14.63 -12.36 11.35
CA THR A 114 14.17 -13.70 10.96
C THR A 114 12.83 -13.67 10.21
N ASP A 115 12.23 -12.50 10.03
CA ASP A 115 10.99 -12.36 9.26
C ASP A 115 11.24 -12.67 7.77
N GLU A 116 10.28 -13.36 7.13
CA GLU A 116 10.41 -13.79 5.74
C GLU A 116 10.52 -12.61 4.76
N ALA A 117 9.79 -11.50 5.01
CA ALA A 117 9.86 -10.30 4.19
C ALA A 117 11.23 -9.62 4.36
N THR A 118 11.77 -9.57 5.58
CA THR A 118 13.14 -9.10 5.84
C THR A 118 14.18 -9.93 5.08
N LEU A 119 14.11 -11.26 5.15
CA LEU A 119 15.05 -12.16 4.48
C LEU A 119 14.99 -12.04 2.94
N ALA A 120 13.78 -11.94 2.39
CA ALA A 120 13.59 -11.75 0.95
C ALA A 120 14.12 -10.39 0.49
N ALA A 121 13.76 -9.32 1.20
CA ALA A 121 14.17 -7.96 0.85
C ALA A 121 15.68 -7.74 0.99
N ARG A 122 16.33 -8.32 2.01
CA ARG A 122 17.79 -8.25 2.20
C ARG A 122 18.55 -8.91 1.04
N ARG A 123 18.06 -10.06 0.54
CA ARG A 123 18.63 -10.72 -0.64
C ARG A 123 18.53 -9.82 -1.88
N LYS A 124 17.36 -9.23 -2.12
CA LYS A 124 17.14 -8.27 -3.21
C LYS A 124 18.04 -7.04 -3.09
N LEU A 125 18.13 -6.44 -1.90
CA LEU A 125 18.98 -5.28 -1.64
C LEU A 125 20.45 -5.58 -1.93
N SER A 126 20.96 -6.73 -1.46
CA SER A 126 22.34 -7.15 -1.74
C SER A 126 22.58 -7.28 -3.24
N SER A 127 21.68 -7.96 -3.96
CA SER A 127 21.77 -8.08 -5.42
C SER A 127 21.72 -6.72 -6.11
N LEU A 128 20.96 -5.75 -5.60
CA LEU A 128 20.88 -4.41 -6.18
C LEU A 128 22.13 -3.56 -5.91
N LEU A 129 22.87 -3.80 -4.82
CA LEU A 129 24.04 -3.00 -4.45
C LEU A 129 25.34 -3.55 -5.03
N PHE A 130 25.44 -4.87 -5.20
CA PHE A 130 26.66 -5.56 -5.62
C PHE A 130 26.60 -6.14 -7.05
N SER A 131 25.51 -5.89 -7.78
CA SER A 131 25.41 -6.15 -9.22
C SER A 131 25.74 -4.91 -10.06
#